data_AF-A0A967I341-F1
#
_entry.id   AF-A0A967I341-F1
#
_cell.length_a   1.000
_cell.length_b   1.000
_cell.length_c   1.000
_cell.angle_alpha   90.00
_cell.angle_beta   90.00
_cell.angle_gamma   90.00
#
_symmetry.space_group_name_H-M   'P 1'
#
loop_
_entity.id
_entity.type
_entity.pdbx_description
1 polymer ?
#
loop_
_entity_poly.entity_id
_entity_poly.type
_entity_poly.pdbx_seq_one_letter_code
_entity_poly.pdbx_strand_id
1 'polypeptide(L)'
;RNIVSQMQLARVHAIRNRVTTVAVFYPKDFTVADKANSFLIYEDTNKDWVQDPGETVIFSRTKMPAKVNLQSATFTDNGSGELTQTTSCGFDSQGVAARNGAIYVMGDLKLQNDNGQERTITFHASGKTRISLP
;
A
#
# COMPACT_ATOMS: atom_id res chain seq x y z
N ARG A 1 -6.54 -7.07 -11.21
CA ARG A 1 -6.76 -5.60 -11.15
C ARG A 1 -5.40 -4.92 -10.96
N ASN A 2 -5.19 -3.74 -11.54
CA ASN A 2 -3.89 -3.06 -11.55
C ASN A 2 -3.65 -2.29 -10.24
N ILE A 3 -2.63 -2.68 -9.45
CA ILE A 3 -2.27 -2.04 -8.17
C ILE A 3 -1.97 -0.56 -8.36
N VAL A 4 -1.22 -0.18 -9.39
CA VAL A 4 -0.83 1.22 -9.64
C VAL A 4 -2.05 2.11 -9.81
N SER A 5 -3.05 1.65 -10.58
CA SER A 5 -4.29 2.41 -10.78
C SER A 5 -5.09 2.58 -9.49
N GLN A 6 -5.13 1.55 -8.63
CA GLN A 6 -5.81 1.66 -7.32
C GLN A 6 -5.09 2.61 -6.37
N MET A 7 -3.76 2.63 -6.41
CA MET A 7 -2.97 3.56 -5.60
C MET A 7 -3.12 5.01 -6.08
N GLN A 8 -3.21 5.23 -7.40
CA GLN A 8 -3.54 6.55 -7.95
C GLN A 8 -4.94 7.00 -7.53
N LEU A 9 -5.92 6.09 -7.54
CA LEU A 9 -7.27 6.36 -7.05
C LEU A 9 -7.26 6.76 -5.58
N ALA A 10 -6.58 5.98 -4.73
CA ALA A 10 -6.43 6.28 -3.30
C ALA A 10 -5.83 7.67 -3.05
N ARG A 11 -4.76 8.01 -3.79
CA ARG A 11 -4.12 9.33 -3.72
C ARG A 11 -5.07 10.46 -4.09
N VAL A 12 -5.82 10.31 -5.19
CA VAL A 12 -6.80 11.32 -5.62
C VAL A 12 -7.93 11.46 -4.59
N HIS A 13 -8.38 10.34 -4.00
CA HIS A 13 -9.38 10.33 -2.95
C HIS A 13 -8.91 11.06 -1.69
N ALA A 14 -7.68 10.80 -1.23
CA ALA A 14 -7.05 11.48 -0.10
C ALA A 14 -7.05 13.01 -0.28
N ILE A 15 -6.60 13.47 -1.45
CA ILE A 15 -6.55 14.90 -1.79
C ILE A 15 -7.96 15.51 -1.84
N ARG A 16 -8.87 14.88 -2.59
CA ARG A 16 -10.21 15.43 -2.86
C ARG A 16 -11.03 15.56 -1.58
N ASN A 17 -10.93 14.57 -0.69
CA ASN A 17 -11.75 14.50 0.51
C ASN A 17 -11.03 15.04 1.75
N ARG A 18 -9.74 15.44 1.62
CA ARG A 18 -8.89 15.89 2.74
C ARG A 18 -8.78 14.86 3.87
N VAL A 19 -8.64 13.59 3.50
CA VAL A 19 -8.51 12.45 4.42
C VAL A 19 -7.16 11.77 4.26
N THR A 20 -6.78 10.95 5.25
CA THR A 20 -5.69 9.98 5.08
C THR A 20 -6.26 8.71 4.46
N THR A 21 -5.53 8.10 3.54
CA THR A 21 -5.87 6.79 2.99
C THR A 21 -4.73 5.82 3.24
N VAL A 22 -5.04 4.58 3.58
CA VAL A 22 -4.05 3.53 3.87
C VAL A 22 -4.33 2.34 2.98
N ALA A 23 -3.27 1.87 2.31
CA ALA A 23 -3.22 0.64 1.55
C ALA A 23 -2.43 -0.40 2.35
N VAL A 24 -3.06 -1.52 2.64
CA VAL A 24 -2.44 -2.64 3.37
C VAL A 24 -2.26 -3.79 2.41
N PHE A 25 -1.04 -4.32 2.35
CA PHE A 25 -0.67 -5.42 1.49
C PHE A 25 -0.42 -6.67 2.33
N TYR A 26 -0.93 -7.81 1.87
CA TYR A 26 -0.80 -9.10 2.51
C TYR A 26 -0.04 -10.03 1.55
N PRO A 27 1.27 -10.24 1.74
CA PRO A 27 2.06 -11.14 0.92
C PRO A 27 1.50 -12.57 0.87
N LYS A 28 1.97 -13.37 -0.09
CA LYS A 28 1.51 -14.76 -0.27
C LYS A 28 1.74 -15.62 0.97
N ASP A 29 2.79 -15.34 1.73
CA ASP A 29 3.19 -16.09 2.93
C ASP A 29 2.61 -15.46 4.21
N PHE A 30 1.63 -14.56 4.10
CA PHE A 30 0.96 -13.95 5.24
C PHE A 30 0.24 -15.02 6.08
N THR A 31 0.36 -14.94 7.40
CA THR A 31 -0.06 -15.99 8.33
C THR A 31 -1.54 -16.33 8.27
N VAL A 32 -2.40 -15.35 8.02
CA VAL A 32 -3.85 -15.57 7.87
C VAL A 32 -4.18 -15.84 6.40
N ALA A 33 -4.44 -17.10 6.08
CA ALA A 33 -4.55 -17.58 4.70
C ALA A 33 -5.68 -16.91 3.89
N ASP A 34 -6.78 -16.51 4.53
CA ASP A 34 -7.88 -15.79 3.89
C ASP A 34 -7.46 -14.40 3.39
N LYS A 35 -6.46 -13.78 4.04
CA LYS A 35 -5.89 -12.48 3.67
C LYS A 35 -4.67 -12.59 2.78
N ALA A 36 -3.95 -13.71 2.79
CA ALA A 36 -2.74 -13.89 2.01
C ALA A 36 -2.91 -13.56 0.51
N ASN A 37 -1.84 -13.05 -0.11
CA ASN A 37 -1.82 -12.66 -1.53
C ASN A 37 -2.95 -11.68 -1.91
N SER A 38 -3.17 -10.64 -1.10
CA SER A 38 -4.22 -9.65 -1.32
C SER A 38 -3.82 -8.24 -0.88
N PHE A 39 -4.65 -7.26 -1.17
CA PHE A 39 -4.52 -5.91 -0.63
C PHE A 39 -5.90 -5.26 -0.49
N LEU A 40 -5.98 -4.23 0.35
CA LEU A 40 -7.16 -3.39 0.54
C LEU A 40 -6.76 -1.93 0.72
N ILE A 41 -7.70 -1.01 0.53
CA ILE A 41 -7.50 0.44 0.73
C ILE A 41 -8.69 1.01 1.50
N TYR A 42 -8.44 1.81 2.53
CA TYR A 42 -9.44 2.47 3.35
C TYR A 42 -9.02 3.90 3.75
N GLU A 43 -9.98 4.69 4.22
CA GLU A 43 -9.73 5.96 4.89
C GLU A 43 -9.29 5.71 6.33
N ASP A 44 -8.21 6.34 6.77
CA ASP A 44 -7.74 6.26 8.14
C ASP A 44 -8.03 7.58 8.85
N THR A 45 -8.97 7.54 9.78
CA THR A 45 -9.50 8.74 10.46
C THR A 45 -8.78 9.07 11.75
N ASN A 46 -8.27 8.05 12.43
CA ASN A 46 -7.59 8.19 13.73
C ASN A 46 -6.04 8.21 13.58
N LYS A 47 -5.52 7.92 12.37
CA LYS A 47 -4.11 7.92 11.97
C LYS A 47 -3.27 6.83 12.62
N ASP A 48 -3.88 5.73 13.03
CA ASP A 48 -3.16 4.59 13.63
C ASP A 48 -2.73 3.54 12.60
N TRP A 49 -3.17 3.67 11.34
CA TRP A 49 -2.90 2.74 10.24
C TRP A 49 -3.45 1.33 10.49
N VAL A 50 -4.54 1.25 11.24
CA VAL A 50 -5.37 0.07 11.46
C VAL A 50 -6.75 0.38 10.88
N GLN A 51 -7.40 -0.64 10.29
CA GLN A 51 -8.74 -0.46 9.75
C GLN A 51 -9.77 -0.61 10.88
N ASP A 52 -10.51 0.47 11.17
CA ASP A 52 -11.51 0.49 12.22
C ASP A 52 -12.97 0.34 11.72
N PRO A 53 -13.89 -0.14 12.58
CA PRO A 53 -15.31 -0.07 12.29
C PRO A 53 -15.78 1.36 12.05
N GLY A 54 -16.43 1.60 10.91
CA GLY A 54 -16.93 2.92 10.50
C GLY A 54 -16.04 3.65 9.50
N GLU A 55 -14.83 3.17 9.26
CA GLU A 55 -13.95 3.73 8.24
C GLU A 55 -14.34 3.32 6.82
N THR A 56 -14.27 4.27 5.90
CA THR A 56 -14.66 4.05 4.51
C THR A 56 -13.67 3.13 3.80
N VAL A 57 -14.16 2.01 3.29
CA VAL A 57 -13.38 1.14 2.40
C VAL A 57 -13.41 1.70 0.99
N ILE A 58 -12.29 2.26 0.54
CA ILE A 58 -12.11 2.81 -0.81
C ILE A 58 -11.97 1.67 -1.83
N PHE A 59 -11.26 0.61 -1.44
CA PHE A 59 -11.08 -0.58 -2.26
C PHE A 59 -11.12 -1.83 -1.39
N SER A 60 -12.18 -2.61 -1.57
CA SER A 60 -12.38 -3.86 -0.84
C SER A 60 -11.23 -4.83 -1.07
N ARG A 61 -10.92 -5.61 -0.03
CA ARG A 61 -9.86 -6.62 -0.08
C ARG A 61 -10.00 -7.49 -1.31
N THR A 62 -8.98 -7.44 -2.17
CA THR A 62 -8.98 -8.15 -3.45
C THR A 62 -7.71 -8.99 -3.54
N LYS A 63 -7.88 -10.27 -3.87
CA LYS A 63 -6.78 -11.19 -4.14
C LYS A 63 -6.01 -10.74 -5.39
N MET A 64 -4.73 -11.06 -5.44
CA MET A 64 -3.96 -10.87 -6.67
C MET A 64 -4.59 -11.69 -7.82
N PRO A 65 -4.44 -11.24 -9.08
CA PRO A 65 -4.89 -12.01 -10.23
C PRO A 65 -4.35 -13.43 -10.22
N ALA A 66 -5.07 -14.35 -10.87
CA ALA A 66 -4.55 -15.70 -11.08
C ALA A 66 -3.13 -15.65 -11.65
N LYS A 67 -2.27 -16.55 -11.17
CA LYS A 67 -0.86 -16.69 -11.59
C LYS A 67 0.04 -15.51 -11.21
N VAL A 68 -0.41 -14.58 -10.36
CA VAL A 68 0.42 -13.50 -9.81
C VAL A 68 0.43 -13.58 -8.29
N ASN A 69 1.63 -13.54 -7.73
CA ASN A 69 1.86 -13.56 -6.30
C ASN A 69 2.53 -12.27 -5.84
N LEU A 70 1.98 -11.67 -4.78
CA LEU A 70 2.67 -10.66 -3.99
C LEU A 70 3.70 -11.36 -3.10
N GLN A 71 4.98 -11.29 -3.47
CA GLN A 71 6.07 -11.93 -2.75
C GLN A 71 6.41 -11.16 -1.47
N SER A 72 6.52 -9.83 -1.57
CA SER A 72 6.81 -8.98 -0.42
C SER A 72 6.17 -7.61 -0.59
N ALA A 73 5.92 -6.98 0.55
CA ALA A 73 5.56 -5.58 0.67
C ALA A 73 6.40 -4.99 1.80
N THR A 74 7.30 -4.08 1.47
CA THR A 74 8.26 -3.53 2.43
C THR A 74 8.24 -2.03 2.32
N PHE A 75 7.68 -1.38 3.34
CA PHE A 75 7.62 0.07 3.45
C PHE A 75 8.34 0.53 4.71
N THR A 76 9.06 1.63 4.56
CA THR A 76 9.85 2.27 5.60
C THR A 76 9.25 3.63 5.89
N ASP A 77 9.02 3.93 7.17
CA ASP A 77 8.80 5.29 7.65
C ASP A 77 10.11 5.97 8.08
N ASN A 78 10.26 7.26 7.78
CA ASN A 78 11.45 8.05 8.19
C ASN A 78 11.27 8.75 9.54
N GLY A 79 10.25 8.37 10.32
CA GLY A 79 9.73 9.17 11.43
C GLY A 79 10.32 8.85 12.80
N SER A 80 10.92 7.68 12.97
CA SER A 80 11.41 7.19 14.27
C SER A 80 12.94 7.11 14.35
N GLY A 81 13.67 7.38 13.26
CA GLY A 81 15.10 7.10 13.18
C GLY A 81 15.44 5.61 13.11
N GLU A 82 14.45 4.73 13.25
CA GLU A 82 14.55 3.29 13.01
C GLU A 82 13.64 2.89 11.85
N LEU A 83 14.15 2.09 10.91
CA LEU A 83 13.39 1.63 9.76
C LEU A 83 12.33 0.62 10.24
N THR A 84 11.12 1.06 10.61
CA THR A 84 10.04 0.09 10.87
C THR A 84 9.51 -0.39 9.53
N GLN A 85 9.88 -1.63 9.18
CA GLN A 85 9.36 -2.27 7.97
C GLN A 85 7.89 -2.64 8.22
N THR A 86 7.00 -2.04 7.45
CA THR A 86 5.56 -2.35 7.47
C THR A 86 5.11 -2.88 6.12
N THR A 87 3.96 -3.54 6.09
CA THR A 87 3.31 -3.99 4.85
C THR A 87 2.26 -2.99 4.36
N SER A 88 2.31 -1.75 4.84
CA SER A 88 1.33 -0.72 4.56
C SER A 88 1.99 0.55 4.04
N CYS A 89 1.29 1.27 3.17
CA CYS A 89 1.61 2.63 2.82
C CYS A 89 0.32 3.43 2.69
N GLY A 90 0.41 4.75 2.58
CA GLY A 90 -0.78 5.59 2.57
C GLY A 90 -0.49 6.96 2.00
N PHE A 91 -1.55 7.73 1.77
CA PHE A 91 -1.46 9.12 1.29
C PHE A 91 -2.21 10.03 2.24
N ASP A 92 -1.62 11.18 2.54
CA ASP A 92 -2.29 12.25 3.28
C ASP A 92 -3.14 13.16 2.38
N SER A 93 -3.75 14.18 2.98
CA SER A 93 -4.55 15.20 2.28
C SER A 93 -3.79 16.00 1.20
N GLN A 94 -2.45 15.95 1.16
CA GLN A 94 -1.62 16.58 0.14
C GLN A 94 -1.25 15.58 -0.98
N GLY A 95 -1.66 14.32 -0.84
CA GLY A 95 -1.33 13.24 -1.75
C GLY A 95 0.13 12.80 -1.66
N VAL A 96 0.79 13.11 -0.54
CA VAL A 96 2.15 12.69 -0.25
C VAL A 96 2.09 11.36 0.49
N ALA A 97 3.02 10.46 0.20
CA ALA A 97 3.06 9.17 0.87
C ALA A 97 3.61 9.36 2.29
N ALA A 98 2.71 9.47 3.27
CA ALA A 98 3.05 9.89 4.61
C ALA A 98 2.13 9.28 5.67
N ARG A 99 2.71 8.89 6.81
CA ARG A 99 2.00 8.40 8.00
C ARG A 99 1.36 9.54 8.77
N ASN A 100 2.10 10.63 8.90
CA ASN A 100 1.62 11.94 9.28
C ASN A 100 2.44 12.97 8.51
N GLY A 101 2.03 14.25 8.48
CA GLY A 101 2.63 15.28 7.60
C GLY A 101 4.14 15.55 7.76
N ALA A 102 4.84 14.88 8.68
CA ALA A 102 6.29 14.91 8.84
C ALA A 102 6.98 13.55 8.63
N ILE A 103 6.23 12.45 8.61
CA ILE A 103 6.74 11.08 8.50
C ILE A 103 6.34 10.50 7.15
N TYR A 104 7.28 10.46 6.21
CA TYR A 104 7.10 9.90 4.88
C TYR A 104 7.25 8.38 4.88
N VAL A 105 6.49 7.74 4.00
CA VAL A 105 6.50 6.29 3.79
C VAL A 105 6.91 5.99 2.36
N MET A 106 7.94 5.18 2.21
CA MET A 106 8.48 4.76 0.90
C MET A 106 8.87 3.30 0.94
N GLY A 107 8.83 2.63 -0.20
CA GLY A 107 9.11 1.21 -0.23
C GLY A 107 8.70 0.53 -1.51
N ASP A 108 8.76 -0.80 -1.47
CA ASP A 108 8.64 -1.65 -2.63
C ASP A 108 7.62 -2.76 -2.42
N LEU A 109 6.88 -3.06 -3.49
CA LEU A 109 6.14 -4.30 -3.64
C LEU A 109 6.85 -5.19 -4.65
N LYS A 110 7.10 -6.45 -4.31
CA LYS A 110 7.62 -7.44 -5.25
C LYS A 110 6.50 -8.37 -5.69
N LEU A 111 6.26 -8.41 -7.00
CA LEU A 111 5.30 -9.30 -7.64
C LEU A 111 6.08 -10.35 -8.44
N GLN A 112 5.59 -11.59 -8.44
CA GLN A 112 6.13 -12.66 -9.28
C GLN A 112 4.98 -13.41 -9.96
N ASN A 113 5.13 -13.75 -11.23
CA ASN A 113 4.16 -14.61 -11.92
C ASN A 113 4.53 -16.11 -11.82
N ASP A 114 3.67 -16.97 -12.35
CA ASP A 114 3.87 -18.43 -12.40
C ASP A 114 5.06 -18.86 -13.27
N ASN A 115 5.54 -17.99 -14.15
CA ASN A 115 6.75 -18.20 -14.95
C ASN A 115 8.04 -17.73 -14.22
N GLY A 116 7.95 -17.36 -12.94
CA GLY A 116 9.09 -16.88 -12.15
C GLY A 116 9.57 -15.46 -12.48
N GLN A 117 8.84 -14.72 -13.34
CA GLN A 117 9.21 -13.36 -13.70
C GLN A 117 8.80 -12.40 -12.59
N GLU A 118 9.75 -11.55 -12.17
CA GLU A 118 9.53 -10.57 -11.11
C GLU A 118 9.28 -9.16 -11.65
N ARG A 119 8.52 -8.38 -10.90
CA ARG A 119 8.36 -6.94 -11.07
C ARG A 119 8.34 -6.26 -9.72
N THR A 120 9.02 -5.12 -9.64
CA THR A 120 8.99 -4.28 -8.45
C THR A 120 8.15 -3.04 -8.72
N ILE A 121 7.26 -2.72 -7.78
CA ILE A 121 6.53 -1.45 -7.76
C ILE A 121 7.08 -0.63 -6.60
N THR A 122 7.79 0.45 -6.93
CA THR A 122 8.36 1.38 -5.95
C THR A 122 7.41 2.53 -5.69
N PHE A 123 7.22 2.84 -4.41
CA PHE A 123 6.44 3.95 -3.90
C PHE A 123 7.39 5.00 -3.32
N HIS A 124 7.35 6.19 -3.90
CA HIS A 124 8.15 7.31 -3.44
C HIS A 124 7.37 8.15 -2.43
N ALA A 125 8.11 8.84 -1.54
CA ALA A 125 7.54 9.82 -0.60
C ALA A 125 6.63 10.84 -1.29
N SER A 126 6.94 11.26 -2.52
CA SER A 126 6.10 12.17 -3.32
C SER A 126 4.70 11.64 -3.71
N GLY A 127 4.39 10.40 -3.36
CA GLY A 127 3.16 9.71 -3.73
C GLY A 127 3.16 9.15 -5.16
N LYS A 128 4.29 9.23 -5.86
CA LYS A 128 4.47 8.63 -7.18
C LYS A 128 4.82 7.16 -7.07
N THR A 129 4.31 6.38 -8.01
CA THR A 129 4.61 4.94 -8.18
C THR A 129 5.42 4.71 -9.44
N ARG A 130 6.46 3.89 -9.37
CA ARG A 130 7.26 3.44 -10.52
C ARG A 130 7.24 1.93 -10.60
N ILE A 131 7.07 1.40 -11.82
CA ILE A 131 7.26 -0.03 -12.08
C ILE A 131 8.65 -0.21 -12.67
N SER A 132 9.46 -1.09 -12.09
CA SER A 132 10.71 -1.56 -12.70
C SER A 132 10.56 -2.98 -13.21
N LEU A 133 11.17 -3.22 -14.37
CA LEU A 133 11.53 -4.55 -14.83
C LEU A 133 12.93 -4.87 -14.27
N PRO A 134 13.24 -6.16 -14.06
CA PRO A 134 14.61 -6.59 -13.81
C PRO A 134 15.58 -6.08 -14.88
#